data_AF-A0A3A0G8N7-F1
#
_entry.id   AF-A0A3A0G8N7-F1
#
_cell.length_a   1.000
_cell.length_b   1.000
_cell.length_c   1.000
_cell.angle_alpha   90.00
_cell.angle_beta   90.00
_cell.angle_gamma   90.00
#
_symmetry.space_group_name_H-M   'P 1'
#
loop_
_entity.id
_entity.type
_entity.pdbx_description
1 polymer ?
#
loop_
_entity_poly.entity_id
_entity_poly.type
_entity_poly.pdbx_seq_one_letter_code
_entity_poly.pdbx_strand_id
1 'polypeptide(L)'
;MNERSILEQRVVTLNGLLDIPEGPLGSKAGTLGRQFRERWRAERRLIQRILEEAPQDAADADMTATLALWRDRTTAFIRGTNDEQPSWTDRHGTVWDAHLVLALLDDVQERIEAWKAPDVVGDALDADDEPANVGPTG
;
A
#
# COMPACT_ATOMS: atom_id res chain seq x y z
N MET A 1 13.29 -4.93 -7.46
CA MET A 1 12.50 -3.70 -7.64
C MET A 1 12.64 -2.88 -6.36
N ASN A 2 12.91 -1.57 -6.42
CA ASN A 2 13.03 -0.75 -5.20
C ASN A 2 11.66 -0.19 -4.75
N GLU A 3 11.58 0.31 -3.52
CA GLU A 3 10.34 0.81 -2.89
C GLU A 3 9.69 1.93 -3.70
N ARG A 4 10.50 2.87 -4.19
CA ARG A 4 10.02 4.00 -5.01
C ARG A 4 9.34 3.50 -6.28
N SER A 5 9.96 2.59 -7.03
CA SER A 5 9.36 2.02 -8.23
C SER A 5 8.06 1.26 -7.94
N ILE A 6 7.94 0.60 -6.78
CA ILE A 6 6.69 -0.07 -6.36
C ILE A 6 5.57 0.97 -6.21
N LEU A 7 5.85 2.10 -5.56
CA LEU A 7 4.89 3.18 -5.37
C LEU A 7 4.54 3.90 -6.69
N GLU A 8 5.52 4.15 -7.55
CA GLU A 8 5.29 4.73 -8.88
C GLU A 8 4.38 3.83 -9.73
N GLN A 9 4.66 2.52 -9.74
CA GLN A 9 3.82 1.54 -10.43
C GLN A 9 2.39 1.50 -9.85
N ARG A 10 2.25 1.68 -8.54
CA ARG A 10 0.93 1.77 -7.90
C ARG A 10 0.17 3.02 -8.35
N VAL A 11 0.83 4.16 -8.48
CA VAL A 11 0.21 5.38 -9.04
C VAL A 11 -0.27 5.15 -10.47
N VAL A 12 0.53 4.50 -11.31
CA VAL A 12 0.13 4.13 -12.69
C VAL A 12 -1.12 3.25 -12.68
N THR A 13 -1.16 2.26 -11.80
CA THR A 13 -2.30 1.35 -11.65
C THR A 13 -3.56 2.10 -11.21
N LEU A 14 -3.44 2.99 -10.24
CA LEU A 14 -4.55 3.81 -9.73
C LEU A 14 -5.07 4.79 -10.79
N ASN A 15 -4.19 5.39 -11.60
CA ASN A 15 -4.61 6.20 -12.74
C ASN A 15 -5.48 5.37 -13.71
N GLY A 16 -5.01 4.18 -14.09
CA GLY A 16 -5.76 3.28 -14.97
C GLY A 16 -7.13 2.90 -14.41
N LEU A 17 -7.24 2.66 -13.10
CA LEU A 17 -8.52 2.37 -12.44
C LEU A 17 -9.48 3.58 -12.39
N LEU A 18 -8.92 4.78 -12.21
CA LEU A 18 -9.69 6.02 -12.13
C LEU A 18 -10.14 6.52 -13.50
N ASP A 19 -9.41 6.21 -14.57
CA ASP A 19 -9.73 6.59 -15.94
C ASP A 19 -10.87 5.74 -16.56
N ILE A 20 -11.22 4.60 -15.94
CA ILE A 20 -12.36 3.80 -16.37
C ILE A 20 -13.63 4.66 -16.27
N PRO A 21 -14.38 4.89 -17.37
CA PRO A 21 -15.57 5.73 -17.34
C PRO A 21 -16.65 5.18 -16.40
N GLU A 22 -17.39 6.06 -15.74
CA GLU A 22 -18.62 5.72 -15.03
C GLU A 22 -19.76 5.44 -16.03
N GLY A 23 -19.60 4.44 -16.90
CA GLY A 23 -20.61 4.05 -17.88
C GLY A 23 -21.87 3.43 -17.24
N PRO A 24 -22.73 2.75 -18.02
CA PRO A 24 -23.91 2.04 -17.49
C PRO A 24 -23.58 0.89 -16.50
N LEU A 25 -22.29 0.54 -16.35
CA LEU A 25 -21.76 -0.31 -15.28
C LEU A 25 -21.40 0.47 -14.00
N GLY A 26 -21.05 1.76 -14.11
CA GLY A 26 -20.80 2.66 -12.97
C GLY A 26 -22.09 3.10 -12.28
N SER A 27 -23.18 3.27 -13.02
CA SER A 27 -24.52 3.47 -12.43
C SER A 27 -25.06 2.23 -11.72
N LYS A 28 -24.66 1.02 -12.16
CA LYS A 28 -24.96 -0.26 -11.49
C LYS A 28 -24.01 -0.61 -10.34
N ALA A 29 -22.82 -0.04 -10.29
CA ALA A 29 -21.88 -0.23 -9.17
C ALA A 29 -22.34 0.42 -7.86
N GLY A 30 -23.36 1.29 -7.93
CA GLY A 30 -24.02 1.87 -6.76
C GLY A 30 -23.07 2.67 -5.85
N THR A 31 -23.44 2.78 -4.58
CA THR A 31 -22.66 3.48 -3.54
C THR A 31 -21.28 2.87 -3.34
N LEU A 32 -21.14 1.55 -3.49
CA LEU A 32 -19.89 0.83 -3.29
C LEU A 32 -18.83 1.20 -4.34
N GLY A 33 -19.21 1.31 -5.62
CA GLY A 33 -18.29 1.75 -6.68
C GLY A 33 -17.75 3.17 -6.47
N ARG A 34 -18.57 4.07 -5.93
CA ARG A 34 -18.14 5.43 -5.57
C ARG A 34 -17.15 5.42 -4.40
N GLN A 35 -17.42 4.63 -3.36
CA GLN A 35 -16.52 4.47 -2.21
C GLN A 35 -15.14 3.94 -2.64
N PHE A 36 -15.09 2.96 -3.54
CA PHE A 36 -13.82 2.46 -4.07
C PHE A 36 -13.06 3.52 -4.85
N ARG A 37 -13.73 4.28 -5.73
CA ARG A 37 -13.09 5.38 -6.46
C ARG A 37 -12.58 6.48 -5.54
N GLU A 38 -13.33 6.85 -4.51
CA GLU A 38 -12.91 7.82 -3.50
C GLU A 38 -11.67 7.32 -2.75
N ARG A 39 -11.66 6.04 -2.33
CA ARG A 39 -10.49 5.41 -1.71
C ARG A 39 -9.29 5.43 -2.66
N TRP A 40 -9.45 5.06 -3.94
CA TRP A 40 -8.36 5.08 -4.92
C TRP A 40 -7.83 6.48 -5.19
N ARG A 41 -8.69 7.50 -5.21
CA ARG A 41 -8.25 8.91 -5.32
C ARG A 41 -7.42 9.33 -4.11
N ALA A 42 -7.87 8.98 -2.91
CA ALA A 42 -7.16 9.29 -1.67
C ALA A 42 -5.81 8.57 -1.61
N GLU A 43 -5.78 7.27 -1.93
CA GLU A 43 -4.57 6.46 -1.99
C GLU A 43 -3.56 7.04 -2.99
N ARG A 44 -4.00 7.32 -4.23
CA ARG A 44 -3.15 7.92 -5.27
C ARG A 44 -2.53 9.22 -4.78
N ARG A 45 -3.34 10.11 -4.22
CA ARG A 45 -2.89 11.42 -3.72
C ARG A 45 -1.89 11.24 -2.58
N LEU A 46 -2.13 10.28 -1.66
CA LEU A 46 -1.23 10.00 -0.55
C LEU A 46 0.13 9.50 -1.05
N ILE A 47 0.13 8.53 -1.95
CA ILE A 47 1.35 7.99 -2.55
C ILE A 47 2.13 9.07 -3.30
N GLN A 48 1.45 9.91 -4.09
CA GLN A 48 2.10 11.05 -4.74
C GLN A 48 2.77 11.98 -3.74
N ARG A 49 2.10 12.27 -2.62
CA ARG A 49 2.70 13.11 -1.58
C ARG A 49 3.90 12.44 -0.92
N ILE A 50 3.83 11.16 -0.60
CA ILE A 50 4.98 10.40 -0.07
C ILE A 50 6.16 10.48 -1.02
N LEU A 51 5.92 10.25 -2.32
CA LEU A 51 6.94 10.34 -3.36
C LEU A 51 7.54 11.76 -3.46
N GLU A 52 6.75 12.81 -3.29
CA GLU A 52 7.21 14.21 -3.28
C GLU A 52 8.05 14.56 -2.04
N GLU A 53 7.67 14.04 -0.86
CA GLU A 53 8.37 14.34 0.41
C GLU A 53 9.65 13.52 0.60
N ALA A 54 9.77 12.37 -0.08
CA ALA A 54 10.97 11.55 -0.01
C ALA A 54 12.16 12.16 -0.79
N PRO A 55 13.42 11.92 -0.37
CA PRO A 55 14.61 12.39 -1.09
C PRO A 55 14.62 11.94 -2.56
N GLN A 56 14.73 12.88 -3.50
CA GLN A 56 14.62 12.63 -4.96
C GLN A 56 15.91 12.11 -5.58
N ASP A 57 17.04 12.44 -4.97
CA ASP A 57 18.40 12.14 -5.42
C ASP A 57 18.91 10.77 -4.94
N ALA A 58 18.20 10.13 -4.01
CA ALA A 58 18.52 8.79 -3.54
C ALA A 58 17.67 7.74 -4.27
N ALA A 59 18.31 6.98 -5.17
CA ALA A 59 17.69 5.84 -5.85
C ALA A 59 17.14 4.77 -4.88
N ASP A 60 17.73 4.69 -3.68
CA ASP A 60 17.33 3.81 -2.58
C ASP A 60 16.73 4.60 -1.42
N ALA A 61 16.04 5.72 -1.70
CA ALA A 61 15.32 6.46 -0.68
C ALA A 61 14.37 5.51 0.08
N ASP A 62 14.51 5.50 1.40
CA ASP A 62 13.69 4.68 2.29
C ASP A 62 12.27 5.26 2.34
N MET A 63 11.36 4.68 1.55
CA MET A 63 9.96 5.08 1.52
C MET A 63 9.28 4.67 2.82
N THR A 64 9.71 3.56 3.42
CA THR A 64 9.22 3.07 4.72
C THR A 64 9.44 4.13 5.81
N ALA A 65 10.59 4.82 5.82
CA ALA A 65 10.84 5.94 6.73
C ALA A 65 9.88 7.12 6.49
N THR A 66 9.58 7.46 5.23
CA THR A 66 8.64 8.54 4.89
C THR A 66 7.21 8.19 5.30
N LEU A 67 6.80 6.93 5.11
CA LEU A 67 5.52 6.40 5.60
C LEU A 67 5.41 6.48 7.12
N ALA A 68 6.46 6.11 7.85
CA ALA A 68 6.51 6.21 9.30
C ALA A 68 6.31 7.65 9.80
N LEU A 69 6.95 8.64 9.16
CA LEU A 69 6.76 10.06 9.48
C LEU A 69 5.31 10.55 9.24
N TRP A 70 4.64 10.03 8.19
CA TRP A 70 3.22 10.30 7.96
C TRP A 70 2.33 9.67 9.04
N ARG A 71 2.64 8.43 9.43
CA ARG A 71 1.91 7.71 10.50
C ARG A 71 2.04 8.43 11.84
N ASP A 72 3.24 8.86 12.20
CA ASP A 72 3.51 9.58 13.44
C ASP A 72 2.77 10.92 13.51
N ARG A 73 2.82 11.73 12.44
CA ARG A 73 2.09 13.00 12.36
C ARG A 73 0.58 12.81 12.50
N THR A 74 0.03 11.82 11.78
CA THR A 74 -1.41 11.55 11.79
C THR A 74 -1.86 11.02 13.16
N THR A 75 -1.09 10.13 13.78
CA THR A 75 -1.37 9.59 15.12
C THR A 75 -1.26 10.68 16.19
N ALA A 76 -0.24 11.55 16.11
CA ALA A 76 -0.07 12.68 17.01
C ALA A 76 -1.24 13.67 16.90
N PHE A 77 -1.74 13.92 15.69
CA PHE A 77 -2.93 14.72 15.47
C PHE A 77 -4.16 14.14 16.17
N ILE A 78 -4.51 12.87 15.89
CA ILE A 78 -5.66 12.19 16.51
C ILE A 78 -5.56 12.24 18.04
N ARG A 79 -4.36 12.00 18.59
CA ARG A 79 -4.12 12.09 20.04
C ARG A 79 -4.33 13.51 20.57
N GLY A 80 -3.84 14.51 19.85
CA GLY A 80 -3.94 15.92 20.25
C GLY A 80 -5.37 16.47 20.20
N THR A 81 -6.20 15.95 19.29
CA THR A 81 -7.63 16.32 19.18
C THR A 81 -8.54 15.41 19.99
N ASN A 82 -7.99 14.39 20.67
CA ASN A 82 -8.76 13.33 21.30
C ASN A 82 -9.83 12.73 20.36
N ASP A 83 -9.46 12.58 19.08
CA ASP A 83 -10.32 12.12 17.99
C ASP A 83 -11.58 12.98 17.71
N GLU A 84 -11.68 14.19 18.25
CA GLU A 84 -12.83 15.08 18.03
C GLU A 84 -12.83 15.72 16.64
N GLN A 85 -11.67 15.78 15.98
CA GLN A 85 -11.52 16.31 14.62
C GLN A 85 -11.11 15.19 13.66
N PRO A 86 -11.90 14.95 12.60
CA PRO A 86 -11.62 13.85 11.68
C PRO A 86 -10.49 14.16 10.69
N SER A 87 -10.08 15.42 10.56
CA SER A 87 -9.19 15.84 9.48
C SER A 87 -8.10 16.83 9.88
N TRP A 88 -6.90 16.66 9.31
CA TRP A 88 -5.79 17.59 9.46
C TRP A 88 -5.34 18.14 8.10
N THR A 89 -4.62 19.26 8.13
CA THR A 89 -4.07 19.89 6.93
C THR A 89 -2.56 19.72 6.90
N ASP A 90 -2.03 19.20 5.81
CA ASP A 90 -0.58 19.05 5.64
C ASP A 90 0.13 20.38 5.32
N ARG A 91 1.46 20.33 5.25
CA ARG A 91 2.30 21.52 4.98
C ARG A 91 2.04 22.18 3.63
N HIS A 92 1.39 21.48 2.69
CA HIS A 92 1.02 22.02 1.37
C HIS A 92 -0.44 22.50 1.33
N GLY A 93 -1.12 22.59 2.49
CA GLY A 93 -2.50 23.06 2.57
C GLY A 93 -3.54 22.01 2.16
N THR A 94 -3.15 20.74 2.00
CA THR A 94 -4.08 19.68 1.61
C THR A 94 -4.75 19.07 2.85
N VAL A 95 -6.08 18.96 2.81
CA VAL A 95 -6.87 18.34 3.89
C VAL A 95 -6.92 16.82 3.74
N TRP A 96 -6.72 16.14 4.86
CA TRP A 96 -6.68 14.68 4.98
C TRP A 96 -7.62 14.21 6.08
N ASP A 97 -8.44 13.20 5.78
CA ASP A 97 -9.10 12.42 6.82
C ASP A 97 -8.06 11.53 7.53
N ALA A 98 -7.96 11.66 8.84
CA ALA A 98 -6.88 11.06 9.63
C ALA A 98 -6.97 9.52 9.67
N HIS A 99 -8.18 8.99 9.86
CA HIS A 99 -8.41 7.53 9.91
C HIS A 99 -8.19 6.89 8.54
N LEU A 100 -8.67 7.54 7.47
CA LEU A 100 -8.43 7.09 6.11
C LEU A 100 -6.93 7.10 5.79
N VAL A 101 -6.18 8.12 6.21
CA VAL A 101 -4.72 8.15 6.01
C VAL A 101 -4.05 6.98 6.70
N LEU A 102 -4.37 6.69 7.98
CA LEU A 102 -3.78 5.56 8.69
C LEU A 102 -4.07 4.23 7.98
N ALA A 103 -5.32 3.98 7.59
CA ALA A 103 -5.69 2.77 6.86
C ALA A 103 -4.95 2.64 5.53
N LEU A 104 -4.78 3.74 4.78
CA LEU A 104 -4.02 3.72 3.53
C LEU A 104 -2.52 3.52 3.74
N LEU A 105 -1.95 4.07 4.82
CA LEU A 105 -0.54 3.85 5.15
C LEU A 105 -0.24 2.38 5.46
N ASP A 106 -1.17 1.68 6.10
CA ASP A 106 -1.06 0.24 6.35
C ASP A 106 -1.11 -0.57 5.03
N ASP A 107 -2.08 -0.28 4.16
CA ASP A 107 -2.19 -0.92 2.83
C ASP A 107 -0.91 -0.71 1.98
N VAL A 108 -0.33 0.50 2.02
CA VAL A 108 0.87 0.82 1.26
C VAL A 108 2.10 0.13 1.84
N GLN A 109 2.22 0.07 3.17
CA GLN A 109 3.30 -0.64 3.85
C GLN A 109 3.29 -2.13 3.53
N GLU A 110 2.13 -2.78 3.67
CA GLU A 110 1.96 -4.21 3.36
C GLU A 110 2.35 -4.52 1.91
N ARG A 111 1.99 -3.63 0.98
CA ARG A 111 2.37 -3.78 -0.43
C ARG A 111 3.89 -3.70 -0.62
N ILE A 112 4.56 -2.76 0.02
CA ILE A 112 6.03 -2.66 -0.07
C ILE A 112 6.67 -3.95 0.47
N GLU A 113 6.18 -4.47 1.60
CA GLU A 113 6.68 -5.69 2.22
C GLU A 113 6.43 -6.94 1.37
N ALA A 114 5.23 -7.09 0.81
CA ALA A 114 4.87 -8.21 -0.05
C ALA A 114 5.76 -8.31 -1.31
N TRP A 115 6.21 -7.16 -1.84
CA TRP A 115 7.11 -7.13 -3.00
C TRP A 115 8.59 -7.26 -2.62
N LYS A 116 8.95 -6.99 -1.36
CA LYS A 116 10.29 -7.22 -0.83
C LYS A 116 10.53 -8.66 -0.41
N ALA A 117 9.49 -9.37 0.03
CA ALA A 117 9.58 -10.77 0.38
C ALA A 117 9.87 -11.58 -0.90
N PRO A 118 11.08 -12.15 -1.07
CA PRO A 118 11.29 -13.13 -2.14
C PRO A 118 10.38 -14.33 -1.86
N ASP A 119 9.67 -14.81 -2.87
CA ASP A 119 8.73 -15.95 -2.81
C ASP A 119 9.07 -16.96 -1.71
N VAL A 120 8.34 -16.93 -0.59
CA VAL A 120 8.30 -18.03 0.38
C VAL A 120 7.29 -19.08 -0.13
N VAL A 121 7.38 -19.38 -1.43
CA VAL A 121 6.60 -20.41 -2.12
C VAL A 121 7.57 -21.17 -3.02
N GLY A 122 8.52 -21.88 -2.40
CA GLY A 122 9.53 -22.61 -3.17
C GLY A 122 10.45 -23.55 -2.40
N ASP A 123 10.19 -23.87 -1.12
CA ASP A 123 11.07 -24.78 -0.36
C ASP A 123 10.30 -25.77 0.54
N ALA A 124 9.22 -26.35 0.00
CA ALA A 124 8.47 -27.41 0.67
C ALA A 124 8.10 -28.57 -0.29
N LEU A 125 8.91 -28.79 -1.33
CA LEU A 125 8.77 -29.93 -2.25
C LEU A 125 10.14 -30.54 -2.55
N ASP A 126 10.91 -30.88 -1.52
CA ASP A 126 12.02 -31.85 -1.60
C ASP A 126 12.11 -32.61 -0.26
N ALA A 127 11.01 -33.23 0.13
CA ALA A 127 11.07 -34.44 0.94
C ALA A 127 10.93 -35.61 -0.04
N ASP A 128 12.03 -35.91 -0.73
CA ASP A 128 12.16 -37.13 -1.53
C ASP A 128 12.01 -38.30 -0.54
N ASP A 129 10.85 -38.93 -0.63
CA ASP A 129 10.49 -40.16 0.03
C ASP A 129 11.43 -41.23 -0.54
N GLU A 130 12.53 -41.54 0.16
CA GLU A 130 13.43 -42.63 -0.21
C GLU A 130 12.76 -43.94 0.21
N PRO A 131 12.19 -44.78 -0.70
CA PRO A 131 11.72 -46.08 -0.30
C PRO A 131 12.92 -46.95 0.05
N ALA A 132 13.05 -47.27 1.34
CA ALA A 132 14.04 -48.22 1.85
C ALA A 132 14.03 -49.51 1.02
N ASN A 133 15.11 -49.73 0.27
CA ASN A 133 15.37 -50.96 -0.45
C ASN A 133 15.68 -52.09 0.56
N VAL A 134 14.65 -52.77 1.03
CA VAL A 134 14.81 -54.01 1.83
C VAL A 134 15.15 -55.13 0.86
N GLY A 135 16.45 -55.41 0.72
CA GLY A 135 16.94 -56.56 -0.03
C GLY A 135 16.42 -57.89 0.56
N PRO A 136 16.28 -58.95 -0.26
CA PRO A 136 15.72 -60.21 0.20
C PRO A 136 16.73 -60.93 1.11
N THR A 137 16.31 -61.26 2.33
CA THR A 137 16.98 -62.24 3.18
C THR A 137 16.88 -63.62 2.53
N GLY A 138 18.03 -64.15 2.09
CA GLY A 138 18.24 -65.58 1.84
C GLY A 138 18.66 -66.32 3.10
#